data_AF-A0A522XGL6-F1
#
_entry.id   AF-A0A522XGL6-F1
#
_cell.length_a   1.000
_cell.length_b   1.000
_cell.length_c   1.000
_cell.angle_alpha   90.00
_cell.angle_beta   90.00
_cell.angle_gamma   90.00
#
_symmetry.space_group_name_H-M   'P 1'
#
loop_
_entity.id
_entity.type
_entity.pdbx_description
1 polymer ?
#
loop_
_entity_poly.entity_id
_entity_poly.type
_entity_poly.pdbx_seq_one_letter_code
_entity_poly.pdbx_strand_id
1 'polypeptide(L)'
;MLKTTRLDWILNKLAILGILIYQGIGRRFYKRTCLFEPTCSRYAVQCFKNHPFKQALNLTRSRLSECQGTYSLRLDRQGKVEMITHSGRVVTEAEISPIIGLKLKQFSFISDTNLNSDQTNST
;
A
#
# COMPACT_ATOMS: atom_id res chain seq x y z
N MET A 1 -12.57 25.65 -5.87
CA MET A 1 -11.86 25.21 -7.09
C MET A 1 -10.45 25.78 -7.08
N LEU A 2 -9.42 24.97 -6.82
CA LEU A 2 -8.03 25.42 -6.89
C LEU A 2 -7.65 25.55 -8.36
N LYS A 3 -7.34 26.78 -8.82
CA LYS A 3 -6.91 27.05 -10.19
C LYS A 3 -5.57 26.36 -10.45
N THR A 4 -5.53 25.44 -11.41
CA THR A 4 -4.28 24.86 -11.92
C THR A 4 -3.49 25.96 -12.60
N THR A 5 -2.36 26.35 -12.01
CA THR A 5 -1.47 27.36 -12.59
C THR A 5 -0.48 26.72 -13.54
N ARG A 6 0.10 27.49 -14.47
CA ARG A 6 1.20 27.00 -15.33
C ARG A 6 2.38 26.46 -14.50
N LEU A 7 2.57 26.97 -13.29
CA LEU A 7 3.58 26.53 -12.36
C LEU A 7 3.31 25.09 -11.86
N ASP A 8 2.06 24.75 -11.55
CA ASP A 8 1.69 23.40 -11.11
C ASP A 8 2.05 22.34 -12.15
N TRP A 9 1.90 22.66 -13.44
CA TRP A 9 2.25 21.74 -14.53
C TRP A 9 3.77 21.48 -14.59
N ILE A 10 4.60 22.52 -14.47
CA ILE A 10 6.07 22.39 -14.45
C ILE A 10 6.50 21.59 -13.23
N LEU A 11 5.97 21.91 -12.04
CA LEU A 11 6.29 21.22 -10.80
C LEU A 11 5.87 19.74 -10.84
N ASN A 12 4.69 19.43 -11.40
CA ASN A 12 4.22 18.07 -11.60
C ASN A 12 5.16 17.28 -12.53
N LYS A 13 5.60 17.89 -13.63
CA LYS A 13 6.55 17.26 -14.57
C LYS A 13 7.90 16.97 -13.90
N LEU A 14 8.44 17.92 -13.16
CA LEU A 14 9.68 17.73 -12.39
C LEU A 14 9.54 16.64 -11.34
N ALA A 15 8.42 16.61 -10.61
CA ALA A 15 8.14 15.57 -9.62
C ALA A 15 8.04 14.18 -10.25
N ILE A 16 7.32 14.05 -11.37
CA ILE A 16 7.23 12.78 -12.11
C ILE A 16 8.61 12.33 -12.56
N LEU A 17 9.43 13.22 -13.11
CA LEU A 17 10.80 12.90 -13.53
C LEU A 17 11.64 12.40 -12.36
N GLY A 18 11.58 13.08 -11.20
CA GLY A 18 12.26 12.64 -9.98
C GLY A 18 11.80 11.26 -9.49
N ILE A 19 10.50 10.98 -9.54
CA ILE A 19 9.95 9.66 -9.16
C ILE A 19 10.43 8.57 -10.13
N LEU A 20 10.51 8.85 -11.43
CA LEU A 20 11.00 7.89 -12.42
C LEU A 20 12.50 7.60 -12.25
N ILE A 21 13.31 8.63 -11.96
CA ILE A 21 14.73 8.44 -11.62
C ILE A 21 14.87 7.58 -10.38
N TYR A 22 14.10 7.88 -9.32
CA TYR A 22 14.06 7.06 -8.10
C TYR A 22 13.66 5.61 -8.40
N GLN A 23 12.67 5.36 -9.26
CA GLN A 23 12.29 4.01 -9.68
C GLN A 23 13.43 3.30 -10.42
N GLY A 24 14.17 4.00 -11.27
CA GLY A 24 15.33 3.46 -11.99
C GLY A 24 16.44 3.01 -11.04
N ILE A 25 16.80 3.84 -10.07
CA ILE A 25 17.85 3.56 -9.08
C ILE A 25 17.37 2.49 -8.07
N GLY A 26 16.14 2.59 -7.62
CA GLY A 26 15.57 1.75 -6.57
C GLY A 26 15.35 0.29 -6.98
N ARG A 27 15.15 0.00 -8.27
CA ARG A 27 15.00 -1.37 -8.79
C ARG A 27 16.17 -2.30 -8.43
N ARG A 28 17.38 -1.74 -8.24
CA ARG A 28 18.58 -2.52 -7.89
C ARG A 28 18.68 -2.83 -6.40
N PHE A 29 18.10 -1.99 -5.54
CA PHE A 29 18.36 -2.01 -4.09
C PHE A 29 17.17 -2.43 -3.22
N TYR A 30 15.94 -2.24 -3.68
CA TYR A 30 14.76 -2.44 -2.82
C TYR A 30 13.99 -3.70 -3.17
N LYS A 31 14.19 -4.77 -2.39
CA LYS A 31 13.23 -5.88 -2.22
C LYS A 31 11.98 -5.45 -1.42
N ARG A 32 11.72 -4.14 -1.26
CA ARG A 32 10.60 -3.62 -0.47
C ARG A 32 9.31 -3.82 -1.25
N THR A 33 8.55 -4.82 -0.81
CA THR A 33 7.18 -5.08 -1.22
C THR A 33 6.35 -3.87 -0.77
N CYS A 34 5.93 -3.05 -1.73
CA CYS A 34 5.00 -1.97 -1.41
C CYS A 34 3.73 -2.59 -0.83
N LEU A 35 3.16 -1.98 0.21
CA LEU A 35 1.97 -2.52 0.87
C LEU A 35 0.75 -2.53 -0.08
N PHE A 36 0.68 -1.54 -0.97
CA PHE A 36 -0.44 -1.31 -1.86
C PHE A 36 -0.12 -1.61 -3.33
N GLU A 37 -1.16 -1.97 -4.09
CA GLU A 37 -1.16 -2.00 -5.55
C GLU A 37 -2.10 -0.91 -6.11
N PRO A 38 -1.68 -0.08 -7.09
CA PRO A 38 -0.32 0.06 -7.59
C PRO A 38 0.63 0.57 -6.49
N THR A 39 1.93 0.33 -6.68
CA THR A 39 2.97 0.78 -5.74
C THR A 39 2.90 2.28 -5.46
N CYS A 40 3.38 2.71 -4.29
CA CYS A 40 3.35 4.12 -3.86
C CYS A 40 3.98 5.06 -4.90
N SER A 41 5.06 4.65 -5.56
CA SER A 41 5.71 5.45 -6.60
C SER A 41 4.87 5.54 -7.89
N ARG A 42 4.18 4.46 -8.28
CA ARG A 42 3.27 4.49 -9.44
C ARG A 42 2.00 5.29 -9.13
N TYR A 43 1.47 5.17 -7.92
CA TYR A 43 0.37 6.01 -7.42
C TYR A 43 0.77 7.49 -7.40
N ALA A 44 1.98 7.81 -6.94
CA ALA A 44 2.48 9.19 -6.94
C ALA A 44 2.50 9.77 -8.36
N VAL A 45 3.00 9.02 -9.34
CA VAL A 45 2.98 9.45 -10.76
C VAL A 45 1.55 9.70 -11.24
N GLN A 46 0.58 8.85 -10.89
CA GLN A 46 -0.83 9.08 -11.23
C GLN A 46 -1.38 10.35 -10.56
N CYS A 47 -1.03 10.59 -9.30
CA CYS A 47 -1.46 11.79 -8.59
C CYS A 47 -0.94 13.06 -9.24
N PHE A 48 0.36 13.12 -9.57
CA PHE A 48 0.97 14.27 -10.25
C PHE A 48 0.50 14.44 -11.70
N LYS A 49 -0.09 13.41 -12.33
CA LYS A 49 -0.73 13.53 -13.65
C LYS A 49 -2.13 14.12 -13.57
N ASN A 50 -2.89 13.78 -12.53
CA ASN A 50 -4.33 14.05 -12.46
C ASN A 50 -4.71 15.21 -11.53
N HIS A 51 -3.80 15.66 -10.66
CA HIS A 51 -4.08 16.69 -9.65
C HIS A 51 -3.05 17.84 -9.68
N PRO A 52 -3.40 19.05 -9.21
CA PRO A 52 -2.45 20.12 -8.94
C PRO A 52 -1.36 19.67 -7.97
N PHE A 53 -0.17 20.27 -8.06
CA PHE A 53 1.02 19.83 -7.34
C PHE A 53 0.80 19.62 -5.84
N LYS A 54 0.19 20.60 -5.15
CA LYS A 54 -0.08 20.50 -3.71
C LYS A 54 -1.01 19.34 -3.36
N GLN A 55 -2.07 19.13 -4.15
CA GLN A 55 -3.01 18.04 -3.93
C GLN A 55 -2.34 16.68 -4.22
N ALA A 56 -1.61 16.58 -5.32
CA ALA A 56 -0.86 15.39 -5.69
C ALA A 56 0.17 14.99 -4.61
N LEU A 57 0.86 15.99 -4.05
CA LEU A 57 1.84 15.80 -2.99
C LEU A 57 1.20 15.32 -1.69
N ASN A 58 0.05 15.90 -1.30
CA ASN A 58 -0.67 15.48 -0.10
C ASN A 58 -1.18 14.03 -0.22
N LEU A 59 -1.78 13.67 -1.37
CA LEU A 59 -2.23 12.31 -1.66
C LEU A 59 -1.06 11.32 -1.62
N THR A 60 0.06 11.68 -2.25
CA THR A 60 1.27 10.85 -2.27
C THR A 60 1.83 10.64 -0.87
N ARG A 61 1.95 11.71 -0.06
CA ARG A 61 2.45 11.64 1.32
C ARG A 61 1.55 10.80 2.21
N SER A 62 0.24 10.95 2.10
CA SER A 62 -0.73 10.14 2.83
C SER A 62 -0.52 8.65 2.56
N ARG A 63 -0.48 8.25 1.28
CA ARG A 63 -0.27 6.85 0.91
C ARG A 63 1.11 6.32 1.33
N LEU A 64 2.15 7.15 1.25
CA LEU A 64 3.49 6.77 1.67
C LEU A 64 3.56 6.55 3.19
N SER A 65 2.92 7.42 3.96
CA SER A 65 2.81 7.27 5.43
C SER A 65 2.08 5.99 5.80
N GLU A 66 1.00 5.64 5.10
CA GLU A 66 0.29 4.37 5.33
C GLU A 66 1.15 3.17 4.94
N CYS A 67 1.93 3.27 3.86
CA CYS A 67 2.78 2.18 3.40
C CYS A 67 4.00 1.93 4.29
N GLN A 68 4.52 2.96 4.96
CA GLN A 68 5.68 2.86 5.86
C GLN A 68 5.29 2.65 7.32
N GLY A 69 4.03 2.92 7.67
CA GLY A 69 3.52 2.79 9.03
C GLY A 69 3.26 1.36 9.46
N THR A 70 2.96 1.20 10.74
CA THR A 70 2.44 -0.06 11.29
C THR A 70 1.05 -0.33 10.74
N TYR A 71 0.75 -1.61 10.47
CA TYR A 71 -0.57 -2.09 10.11
C TYR A 71 -0.89 -3.32 10.95
N SER A 72 -2.17 -3.55 11.19
CA SER A 72 -2.68 -4.78 11.79
C SER A 72 -3.52 -5.54 10.77
N LEU A 73 -3.63 -6.84 11.00
CA LEU A 73 -4.39 -7.74 10.14
C LEU A 73 -5.57 -8.23 10.95
N ARG A 74 -6.75 -8.20 10.34
CA ARG A 74 -8.00 -8.66 10.92
C ARG A 74 -8.60 -9.70 9.97
N LEU A 75 -9.16 -10.76 10.54
CA LEU A 75 -9.98 -11.71 9.81
C LEU A 75 -11.44 -11.29 9.99
N ASP A 76 -12.13 -11.08 8.88
CA ASP A 76 -13.59 -10.93 8.88
C ASP A 76 -14.28 -12.29 9.09
N ARG A 77 -15.56 -12.29 9.45
CA ARG A 77 -16.39 -13.49 9.65
C ARG A 77 -16.45 -14.40 8.43
N GLN A 78 -16.15 -13.87 7.25
CA GLN A 78 -16.06 -14.61 5.98
C GLN A 78 -14.67 -15.24 5.74
N GLY A 79 -13.75 -15.15 6.71
CA GLY A 79 -12.36 -15.62 6.57
C GLY A 79 -11.50 -14.73 5.67
N LYS A 80 -11.97 -13.52 5.33
CA LYS A 80 -11.21 -12.56 4.50
C LYS A 80 -10.24 -11.78 5.38
N VAL A 81 -9.01 -11.62 4.89
CA VAL A 81 -8.01 -10.80 5.57
C VAL A 81 -8.22 -9.33 5.20
N GLU A 82 -8.56 -8.54 6.19
CA GLU A 82 -8.60 -7.09 6.14
C GLU A 82 -7.34 -6.52 6.79
N MET A 83 -6.75 -5.52 6.16
CA MET A 83 -5.60 -4.82 6.72
C MET A 83 -6.05 -3.47 7.26
N ILE A 84 -5.80 -3.22 8.55
CA ILE A 84 -6.07 -1.94 9.18
C ILE A 84 -4.75 -1.19 9.26
N THR A 85 -4.66 -0.11 8.51
CA THR A 85 -3.48 0.79 8.54
C THR A 85 -3.44 1.56 9.87
N HIS A 86 -2.28 2.14 10.21
CA HIS A 86 -2.15 3.03 11.37
C HIS A 86 -3.20 4.17 11.41
N SER A 87 -3.67 4.64 10.25
CA SER A 87 -4.73 5.67 10.19
C SER A 87 -6.12 5.14 10.55
N GLY A 88 -6.27 3.84 10.82
CA GLY A 88 -7.55 3.18 11.06
C GLY A 88 -8.31 2.84 9.78
N ARG A 89 -7.73 3.12 8.60
CA ARG A 89 -8.35 2.76 7.32
C ARG A 89 -8.27 1.25 7.11
N VAL A 90 -9.43 0.64 6.84
CA VAL A 90 -9.57 -0.75 6.44
C VAL A 90 -9.29 -0.86 4.94
N VAL A 91 -8.35 -1.72 4.60
CA VAL A 91 -7.85 -1.96 3.24
C VAL A 91 -8.10 -3.43 2.93
N THR A 92 -8.84 -3.68 1.86
CA THR A 92 -9.22 -5.03 1.45
C THR A 92 -8.14 -5.69 0.59
N GLU A 93 -8.19 -7.01 0.42
CA GLU A 93 -7.23 -7.76 -0.41
C GLU A 93 -7.05 -7.17 -1.82
N ALA A 94 -8.11 -6.57 -2.40
CA ALA A 94 -8.07 -5.95 -3.73
C ALA A 94 -7.15 -4.70 -3.81
N GLU A 95 -6.91 -4.03 -2.70
CA GLU A 95 -6.05 -2.83 -2.63
C GLU A 95 -4.62 -3.15 -2.14
N ILE A 96 -4.42 -4.35 -1.58
CA ILE A 96 -3.14 -4.84 -1.07
C ILE A 96 -2.30 -5.39 -2.23
N SER A 97 -0.98 -5.26 -2.13
CA SER A 97 -0.07 -5.90 -3.10
C SER A 97 -0.28 -7.42 -3.09
N PRO A 98 -0.36 -8.09 -4.27
CA PRO A 98 -0.59 -9.53 -4.33
C PRO A 98 0.48 -10.34 -3.59
N ILE A 99 1.71 -9.82 -3.50
CA ILE A 99 2.79 -10.48 -2.76
C ILE A 99 2.50 -10.47 -1.25
N ILE A 100 1.91 -9.39 -0.73
CA ILE A 100 1.49 -9.32 0.67
C ILE A 100 0.23 -10.17 0.86
N GLY A 101 -0.77 -10.08 -0.02
CA GLY A 101 -1.97 -10.92 0.02
C GLY A 101 -1.67 -12.43 0.08
N LEU A 102 -0.69 -12.90 -0.69
CA LEU A 102 -0.25 -14.30 -0.63
C LEU A 102 0.38 -14.68 0.72
N LYS A 103 1.22 -13.81 1.29
CA LYS A 103 1.77 -14.02 2.64
C LYS A 103 0.69 -14.07 3.71
N LEU A 104 -0.36 -13.27 3.55
CA LEU A 104 -1.49 -13.23 4.46
C LEU A 104 -2.33 -14.52 4.39
N LYS A 105 -2.61 -15.02 3.20
CA LYS A 105 -3.30 -16.32 3.00
C LYS A 105 -2.50 -17.50 3.55
N GLN A 106 -1.18 -17.46 3.44
CA GLN A 106 -0.32 -18.48 4.05
C GLN A 106 -0.41 -18.44 5.58
N PHE A 107 -0.52 -17.24 6.18
CA PHE A 107 -0.61 -17.08 7.62
C PHE A 107 -1.98 -17.50 8.18
N SER A 108 -3.08 -17.21 7.47
CA SER A 108 -4.43 -17.67 7.87
C SER A 108 -4.51 -19.19 7.86
N PHE A 109 -3.97 -19.85 6.83
CA PHE A 109 -3.95 -21.31 6.75
C PHE A 109 -3.22 -21.98 7.92
N ILE A 110 -2.09 -21.42 8.36
CA ILE A 110 -1.33 -21.92 9.52
C ILE A 110 -2.10 -21.72 10.83
N SER A 111 -2.87 -20.64 10.94
CA SER A 111 -3.67 -20.36 12.15
C SER A 111 -4.83 -21.35 12.28
N ASP A 112 -5.48 -21.72 11.17
CA ASP A 112 -6.55 -22.72 11.15
C ASP A 112 -6.03 -24.13 11.50
N THR A 113 -4.77 -24.45 11.15
CA THR A 113 -4.17 -25.74 11.50
C THR A 113 -3.80 -25.86 12.99
N ASN A 114 -3.36 -24.77 13.61
CA ASN A 114 -2.96 -24.78 15.03
C ASN A 114 -4.15 -24.77 16.00
N LEU A 115 -5.31 -24.24 15.60
CA LEU A 115 -6.53 -24.30 16.41
C LEU A 115 -7.16 -25.70 16.46
N ASN A 116 -6.90 -26.54 15.45
CA ASN A 116 -7.39 -27.91 15.41
C ASN A 116 -6.46 -28.92 16.10
N SER A 117 -5.17 -28.60 16.31
CA SER A 117 -4.23 -29.49 17.01
C SER A 117 -4.34 -29.44 18.54
N ASP A 118 -4.96 -28.41 19.10
CA ASP A 118 -5.19 -28.31 20.56
C ASP A 118 -6.43 -29.11 21.02
N GLN A 119 -7.24 -29.66 20.11
CA GLN A 119 -8.41 -30.49 20.47
C GLN A 119 -8.14 -32.00 20.51
N THR A 120 -6.91 -32.47 20.22
CA THR A 120 -6.62 -33.92 20.14
C THR A 120 -5.73 -34.47 21.27
N ASN A 121 -5.35 -33.68 22.28
CA ASN A 121 -4.58 -34.15 23.44
C ASN A 121 -5.35 -34.04 24.76
N SER A 122 -6.60 -34.49 24.77
CA SER A 122 -7.39 -34.70 25.99
C SER A 122 -8.24 -35.95 25.85
N THR A 123 -7.58 -37.10 25.72
CA THR A 123 -8.11 -38.43 26.09
C THR A 123 -6.97 -39.40 26.26
#